data_AF-A0A9X8MYZ0-F1
#
_entry.id   AF-A0A9X8MYZ0-F1
#
_cell.length_a   1.000
_cell.length_b   1.000
_cell.length_c   1.000
_cell.angle_alpha   90.00
_cell.angle_beta   90.00
_cell.angle_gamma   90.00
#
_symmetry.space_group_name_H-M   'P 1'
#
loop_
_entity.id
_entity.type
_entity.pdbx_description
1 polymer ?
#
loop_
_entity_poly.entity_id
_entity_poly.type
_entity_poly.pdbx_seq_one_letter_code
_entity_poly.pdbx_strand_id
1 'polypeptide(L)'
;MLNSMDTARLLPWTSPEGKPCFLLGGEGTGYVSRLADRVEAAQMSSAAGLIEEAGRILDGRSWTPGEIHLLAVELNDSLMKVRRVAESRGARLLLLADNPTEDDGTDTDTDRDGADDGPGADRGLDVDDADGVEHGAAQRAPAR
;
A
#
# COMPACT_ATOMS: atom_id res chain seq x y z
N MET A 1 -5.75 -30.85 -5.49
CA MET A 1 -6.75 -29.94 -4.89
C MET A 1 -5.99 -28.98 -4.00
N LEU A 2 -5.87 -27.70 -4.41
CA LEU A 2 -5.30 -26.65 -3.57
C LEU A 2 -6.15 -26.55 -2.29
N ASN A 3 -5.50 -26.57 -1.14
CA ASN A 3 -6.21 -26.57 0.12
C ASN A 3 -6.88 -25.20 0.27
N SER A 4 -8.15 -25.14 0.66
CA SER A 4 -8.88 -23.87 0.84
C SER A 4 -8.22 -22.93 1.88
N MET A 5 -7.27 -23.46 2.66
CA MET A 5 -6.40 -22.71 3.59
C MET A 5 -5.22 -22.01 2.91
N ASP A 6 -4.78 -22.44 1.72
CA ASP A 6 -3.69 -21.81 0.98
C ASP A 6 -4.13 -20.44 0.41
N THR A 7 -5.43 -20.15 0.39
CA THR A 7 -5.99 -18.87 -0.10
C THR A 7 -6.49 -17.96 1.03
N ALA A 8 -6.11 -18.23 2.28
CA ALA A 8 -6.55 -17.45 3.44
C ALA A 8 -5.72 -16.18 3.64
N ARG A 9 -6.34 -15.00 3.53
CA ARG A 9 -5.70 -13.71 3.83
C ARG A 9 -5.81 -13.40 5.33
N LEU A 10 -4.67 -13.20 5.99
CA LEU A 10 -4.63 -12.62 7.34
C LEU A 10 -5.13 -11.16 7.32
N LEU A 11 -6.09 -10.81 8.16
CA LEU A 11 -6.63 -9.45 8.24
C LEU A 11 -5.82 -8.58 9.22
N PRO A 12 -5.69 -7.26 8.98
CA PRO A 12 -4.87 -6.35 9.81
C PRO A 12 -5.51 -6.00 11.17
N TRP A 13 -6.69 -6.53 11.47
CA TRP A 13 -7.36 -6.45 12.75
C TRP A 13 -7.55 -7.84 13.38
N THR A 14 -7.74 -7.85 14.70
CA THR A 14 -8.09 -9.04 15.48
C THR A 14 -9.58 -9.08 15.79
N SER A 15 -10.05 -10.22 16.29
CA SER A 15 -11.38 -10.31 16.90
C SER A 15 -11.40 -9.50 18.21
N PRO A 16 -12.59 -9.21 18.77
CA PRO A 16 -12.71 -8.59 20.10
C PRO A 16 -11.97 -9.36 21.21
N GLU A 17 -11.83 -10.68 21.06
CA GLU A 17 -11.10 -11.56 21.97
C GLU A 17 -9.59 -11.62 21.67
N GLY A 18 -9.11 -10.79 20.74
CA GLY A 18 -7.69 -10.71 20.36
C GLY A 18 -7.21 -11.83 19.42
N LYS A 19 -8.11 -12.64 18.86
CA LYS A 19 -7.71 -13.74 17.97
C LYS A 19 -7.38 -13.25 16.55
N PRO A 20 -6.43 -13.88 15.84
CA PRO A 20 -6.21 -13.59 14.42
C PRO A 20 -7.48 -13.82 13.59
N CYS A 21 -7.72 -12.96 12.60
CA CYS A 21 -8.87 -13.06 11.71
C CYS A 21 -8.37 -13.33 10.30
N PHE A 22 -9.06 -14.23 9.60
CA PHE A 22 -8.72 -14.63 8.24
C PHE A 22 -9.91 -14.42 7.31
N LEU A 23 -9.62 -13.97 6.10
CA LEU A 23 -10.57 -13.92 4.99
C LEU A 23 -10.27 -15.10 4.06
N LEU A 24 -11.24 -15.98 3.87
CA LEU A 24 -11.11 -17.16 3.00
C LEU A 24 -11.57 -16.84 1.57
N GLY A 25 -10.87 -17.40 0.58
CA GLY A 25 -11.40 -17.62 -0.76
C GLY A 25 -11.76 -16.37 -1.57
N GLY A 26 -10.77 -15.56 -1.97
CA GLY A 26 -11.00 -14.50 -2.95
C GLY A 26 -9.72 -14.00 -3.60
N GLU A 27 -9.83 -13.51 -4.84
CA GLU A 27 -8.76 -12.91 -5.67
C GLU A 27 -8.18 -11.61 -5.09
N GLY A 28 -8.44 -11.29 -3.82
CA GLY A 28 -8.04 -10.04 -3.21
C GLY A 28 -8.84 -8.81 -3.66
N THR A 29 -9.89 -8.98 -4.47
CA THR A 29 -10.65 -7.85 -5.04
C THR A 29 -11.93 -7.50 -4.29
N GLY A 30 -12.39 -8.32 -3.33
CA GLY A 30 -13.63 -8.12 -2.58
C GLY A 30 -13.65 -6.92 -1.62
N TYR A 31 -14.83 -6.54 -1.12
CA TYR A 31 -15.00 -5.39 -0.21
C TYR A 31 -14.12 -5.47 1.04
N VAL A 32 -14.08 -6.64 1.70
CA VAL A 32 -13.27 -6.87 2.90
C VAL A 32 -11.79 -6.77 2.59
N SER A 33 -11.37 -7.22 1.40
CA SER A 33 -9.98 -7.11 0.95
C SER A 33 -9.57 -5.64 0.81
N ARG A 34 -10.38 -4.82 0.13
CA ARG A 34 -10.14 -3.36 0.03
C ARG A 34 -10.17 -2.66 1.39
N LEU A 35 -11.03 -3.11 2.31
CA LEU A 35 -11.04 -2.59 3.68
C LEU A 35 -9.73 -2.95 4.40
N ALA A 36 -9.26 -4.19 4.26
CA ALA A 36 -7.97 -4.61 4.78
C ALA A 36 -6.83 -3.76 4.22
N ASP A 37 -6.82 -3.47 2.91
CA ASP A 37 -5.78 -2.60 2.32
C ASP A 37 -5.79 -1.19 2.91
N ARG A 38 -6.98 -0.60 3.11
CA ARG A 38 -7.11 0.72 3.77
C ARG A 38 -6.63 0.71 5.22
N VAL A 39 -6.96 -0.34 5.98
CA VAL A 39 -6.51 -0.46 7.38
C VAL A 39 -5.00 -0.70 7.45
N GLU A 40 -4.45 -1.55 6.58
CA GLU A 40 -3.00 -1.72 6.46
C GLU A 40 -2.32 -0.38 6.19
N ALA A 41 -2.81 0.40 5.21
CA ALA A 41 -2.26 1.72 4.90
C ALA A 41 -2.35 2.69 6.08
N ALA A 42 -3.51 2.77 6.74
CA ALA A 42 -3.70 3.64 7.90
C ALA A 42 -2.78 3.27 9.07
N GLN A 43 -2.59 1.97 9.34
CA GLN A 43 -1.65 1.50 10.36
C GLN A 43 -0.20 1.86 10.00
N MET A 44 0.18 1.77 8.73
CA MET A 44 1.52 2.19 8.27
C MET A 44 1.76 3.69 8.40
N SER A 45 0.79 4.52 8.00
CA SER A 45 0.90 5.97 8.17
C SER A 45 0.94 6.38 9.64
N SER A 46 0.11 5.75 10.48
CA SER A 46 0.12 6.00 11.93
C SER A 46 1.44 5.60 12.57
N ALA A 47 2.03 4.48 12.15
CA ALA A 47 3.34 4.04 12.64
C ALA A 47 4.45 5.01 12.23
N ALA A 48 4.43 5.50 10.98
CA ALA A 48 5.39 6.50 10.52
C ALA A 48 5.32 7.80 11.36
N GLY A 49 4.12 8.33 11.59
CA GLY A 49 3.93 9.51 12.44
C GLY A 49 4.39 9.30 13.90
N LEU A 50 4.15 8.11 14.47
CA LEU A 50 4.64 7.79 15.81
C LEU A 50 6.16 7.71 15.88
N ILE A 51 6.81 7.16 14.85
CA ILE A 51 8.29 7.07 14.78
C ILE A 51 8.90 8.47 14.73
N GLU A 52 8.33 9.38 13.94
CA GLU A 52 8.77 10.77 13.87
C GLU A 52 8.62 11.50 15.21
N GLU A 53 7.48 11.33 15.87
CA GLU A 53 7.25 11.90 17.21
C GLU A 53 8.20 11.29 18.26
N ALA A 54 8.36 9.97 18.26
CA ALA A 54 9.31 9.30 19.14
C ALA A 54 10.73 9.85 18.98
N GLY A 55 11.17 10.07 17.73
CA GLY A 55 12.46 10.71 17.44
C GLY A 55 12.58 12.09 18.09
N ARG A 56 11.57 12.96 17.89
CA ARG A 56 11.55 14.31 18.48
C ARG A 56 11.59 14.30 20.02
N ILE A 57 10.84 13.41 20.66
CA ILE A 57 10.84 13.26 22.13
C ILE A 57 12.20 12.81 22.63
N LEU A 58 12.79 11.79 21.99
CA LEU A 58 14.07 11.21 22.42
C LEU A 58 15.23 12.20 22.21
N ASP A 59 15.23 12.97 21.12
CA ASP A 59 16.23 14.01 20.83
C ASP A 59 16.27 15.11 21.90
N GLY A 60 15.13 15.39 22.53
CA GLY A 60 15.00 16.35 23.62
C GLY A 60 15.87 16.04 24.85
N ARG A 61 16.25 14.76 25.06
CA ARG A 61 17.13 14.28 26.15
C ARG A 61 16.75 14.77 27.56
N SER A 62 15.49 15.15 27.74
CA SER A 62 14.92 15.65 28.99
C SER A 62 13.55 15.02 29.13
N TRP A 63 13.53 13.79 29.60
CA TRP A 63 12.32 12.99 29.76
C TRP A 63 12.30 12.34 31.14
N THR A 64 11.10 12.20 31.68
CA THR A 64 10.81 11.46 32.88
C THR A 64 10.75 9.96 32.57
N PRO A 65 10.96 9.09 33.58
CA PRO A 65 10.76 7.65 33.41
C PRO A 65 9.34 7.29 32.92
N GLY A 66 8.32 8.07 33.32
CA GLY A 66 6.94 7.87 32.89
C GLY A 66 6.72 8.16 31.41
N GLU A 67 7.32 9.22 30.87
CA GLU A 67 7.26 9.54 29.43
C GLU A 67 7.94 8.47 28.59
N ILE A 68 9.11 7.98 29.00
CA ILE A 68 9.79 6.87 28.31
C ILE A 68 8.99 5.58 28.38
N HIS A 69 8.37 5.29 29.54
CA HIS A 69 7.52 4.10 29.67
C HIS A 69 6.30 4.17 28.74
N LEU A 70 5.60 5.30 28.70
CA LEU A 70 4.45 5.50 27.81
C LEU A 70 4.86 5.38 26.35
N LEU A 71 5.94 6.06 25.94
CA LEU A 71 6.47 5.99 24.58
C LEU A 71 6.82 4.56 24.18
N ALA A 72 7.45 3.78 25.07
CA ALA A 72 7.77 2.38 24.82
C ALA A 72 6.51 1.50 24.65
N VAL A 73 5.45 1.75 25.43
CA VAL A 73 4.16 1.05 25.30
C VAL A 73 3.51 1.35 23.94
N GLU A 74 3.47 2.63 23.54
CA GLU A 74 2.89 3.05 22.26
C GLU A 74 3.68 2.49 21.07
N LEU A 75 5.01 2.54 21.13
CA LEU A 75 5.88 1.96 20.10
C LEU A 75 5.68 0.45 20.00
N ASN A 76 5.59 -0.26 21.13
CA ASN A 76 5.36 -1.70 21.11
C ASN A 76 4.00 -2.06 20.48
N ASP A 77 2.94 -1.31 20.79
CA ASP A 77 1.62 -1.51 20.17
C ASP A 77 1.65 -1.25 18.65
N SER A 78 2.32 -0.18 18.23
CA SER A 78 2.52 0.13 16.81
C SER A 78 3.32 -0.97 16.08
N LEU A 79 4.40 -1.47 16.69
CA LEU A 79 5.21 -2.55 16.13
C LEU A 79 4.43 -3.86 15.98
N MET A 80 3.54 -4.20 16.92
CA MET A 80 2.67 -5.37 16.78
C MET A 80 1.75 -5.25 15.57
N LYS A 81 1.17 -4.07 15.33
CA LYS A 81 0.35 -3.79 14.15
C LYS A 81 1.19 -3.88 12.86
N VAL A 82 2.36 -3.25 12.84
CA VAL A 82 3.29 -3.29 11.69
C VAL A 82 3.69 -4.72 11.35
N ARG A 83 4.07 -5.52 12.35
CA ARG A 83 4.45 -6.92 12.17
C ARG A 83 3.33 -7.71 11.51
N ARG A 84 2.09 -7.52 11.97
CA ARG A 84 0.91 -8.19 11.41
C ARG A 84 0.64 -7.79 9.95
N VAL A 85 0.78 -6.52 9.61
CA VAL A 85 0.67 -6.05 8.22
C VAL A 85 1.75 -6.70 7.35
N ALA A 86 3.00 -6.76 7.84
CA ALA A 86 4.10 -7.42 7.15
C ALA A 86 3.84 -8.92 6.92
N GLU A 87 3.37 -9.65 7.94
CA GLU A 87 2.98 -11.07 7.83
C GLU A 87 1.87 -11.26 6.78
N SER A 88 0.84 -10.41 6.82
CA SER A 88 -0.27 -10.47 5.85
C SER A 88 0.18 -10.22 4.41
N ARG A 89 1.03 -9.21 4.18
CA ARG A 89 1.58 -8.90 2.86
C ARG A 89 2.53 -9.98 2.37
N GLY A 90 3.41 -10.48 3.24
CA GLY A 90 4.35 -11.55 2.92
C GLY A 90 3.65 -12.83 2.50
N ALA A 91 2.60 -13.25 3.22
CA ALA A 91 1.80 -14.40 2.84
C ALA A 91 1.15 -14.24 1.45
N ARG A 92 0.63 -13.05 1.13
CA ARG A 92 0.06 -12.77 -0.20
C ARG A 92 1.12 -12.80 -1.30
N LEU A 93 2.32 -12.28 -1.05
CA LEU A 93 3.41 -12.29 -2.03
C LEU A 93 3.85 -13.73 -2.38
N LEU A 94 3.91 -14.63 -1.40
CA LEU A 94 4.23 -16.05 -1.64
C LEU A 94 3.17 -16.72 -2.53
N LEU A 95 1.90 -16.41 -2.34
CA LEU A 95 0.81 -16.95 -3.18
C LEU A 95 0.88 -16.50 -4.63
N LEU A 96 1.37 -15.29 -4.90
CA LEU A 96 1.61 -14.85 -6.28
C LEU A 96 2.81 -15.57 -6.90
N ALA A 97 3.85 -15.86 -6.12
CA ALA A 97 5.05 -16.55 -6.62
C ALA A 97 4.79 -18.03 -6.97
N ASP A 98 3.93 -18.71 -6.21
CA ASP A 98 3.57 -20.12 -6.44
C ASP A 98 2.55 -20.32 -7.56
N ASN A 99 1.98 -19.24 -8.10
CA ASN A 99 1.04 -19.26 -9.20
C ASN A 99 1.69 -18.58 -10.43
N PRO A 100 2.60 -19.27 -11.13
CA PRO A 100 3.15 -18.71 -12.36
C PRO A 100 1.95 -18.48 -13.28
N THR A 101 1.75 -17.22 -13.67
CA THR A 101 0.90 -16.91 -14.81
C THR A 101 1.35 -17.85 -15.93
N GLU A 102 0.45 -18.73 -16.39
CA GLU A 102 0.64 -19.45 -17.63
C GLU A 102 0.80 -18.37 -18.72
N ASP A 103 2.06 -18.03 -18.98
CA ASP A 103 2.48 -17.30 -20.16
C ASP A 103 2.17 -18.24 -21.32
N ASP A 104 0.95 -18.14 -21.86
CA ASP A 104 0.59 -18.71 -23.15
C ASP A 104 1.31 -17.94 -24.26
N GLY A 105 2.64 -18.02 -24.23
CA GLY A 105 3.52 -17.67 -25.32
C GLY A 105 3.51 -18.82 -26.32
N THR A 106 2.41 -18.99 -27.05
CA THR A 106 2.44 -19.74 -28.32
C THR A 106 2.61 -18.74 -29.47
N ASP A 107 3.85 -18.26 -29.65
CA ASP A 107 4.32 -17.78 -30.95
C ASP A 107 4.63 -19.01 -31.81
N THR A 108 3.80 -19.30 -32.83
CA THR A 108 4.30 -19.90 -34.08
C THR A 108 3.55 -19.35 -35.28
N ASP A 109 4.31 -18.58 -36.06
CA ASP A 109 4.13 -18.16 -37.45
C ASP A 109 2.92 -18.72 -38.22
N THR A 110 2.12 -17.81 -38.79
CA THR A 110 1.62 -18.02 -40.15
C THR A 110 1.53 -16.68 -40.90
N ASP A 111 2.33 -16.61 -41.95
CA ASP A 111 2.22 -15.79 -43.17
C ASP A 111 2.56 -14.29 -43.11
N ARG A 112 3.87 -14.04 -43.34
CA ARG A 112 4.29 -12.93 -44.22
C ARG A 112 3.80 -13.26 -45.63
N ASP A 113 2.78 -12.56 -46.11
CA ASP A 113 2.58 -12.30 -47.54
C ASP A 113 1.63 -11.12 -47.75
N GLY A 114 2.03 -10.18 -48.62
CA GLY A 114 1.12 -9.21 -49.22
C GLY A 114 1.48 -7.75 -48.99
N ALA A 115 2.16 -7.16 -49.97
CA ALA A 115 2.37 -5.73 -50.14
C ALA A 115 1.06 -4.96 -50.32
N ASP A 116 0.99 -3.70 -49.86
CA ASP A 116 0.46 -2.62 -50.69
C ASP A 116 1.02 -1.24 -50.29
N ASP A 117 1.26 -0.46 -51.32
CA ASP A 117 1.97 0.82 -51.44
C ASP A 117 1.05 2.01 -51.09
N GLY A 118 1.62 3.16 -50.68
CA GLY A 118 0.94 4.44 -50.86
C GLY A 118 1.03 5.47 -49.71
N PRO A 119 1.56 6.69 -49.95
CA PRO A 119 1.84 7.68 -48.91
C PRO A 119 0.74 8.74 -48.78
N GLY A 120 0.50 9.21 -47.55
CA GLY A 120 -0.39 10.33 -47.26
C GLY A 120 0.18 11.20 -46.14
N ALA A 121 0.81 12.30 -46.54
CA ALA A 121 1.26 13.35 -45.65
C ALA A 121 0.08 14.03 -44.95
N ASP A 122 0.22 14.34 -43.67
CA ASP A 122 -0.21 15.65 -43.18
C ASP A 122 0.71 16.16 -42.06
N ARG A 123 1.01 17.44 -42.18
CA ARG A 123 1.98 18.21 -41.42
C ARG A 123 1.25 18.97 -40.31
N GLY A 124 1.85 18.97 -39.12
CA GLY A 124 1.98 20.15 -38.26
C GLY A 124 0.74 20.62 -37.52
N LEU A 125 0.90 20.94 -36.24
CA LEU A 125 1.22 22.31 -35.83
C LEU A 125 1.60 22.33 -34.35
N ASP A 126 2.66 23.09 -34.10
CA ASP A 126 3.24 23.46 -32.82
C ASP A 126 2.27 24.28 -31.95
N VAL A 127 2.82 24.70 -30.79
CA VAL A 127 2.56 25.98 -30.08
C VAL A 127 1.90 25.86 -28.70
N ASP A 128 2.79 25.86 -27.71
CA ASP A 128 2.93 26.80 -26.59
C ASP A 128 1.92 26.86 -25.42
N ASP A 129 2.55 26.79 -24.24
CA ASP A 129 2.55 27.81 -23.17
C ASP A 129 1.61 27.75 -21.96
N ALA A 130 2.26 28.21 -20.88
CA ALA A 130 1.76 28.89 -19.69
C ALA A 130 1.18 28.06 -18.54
N ASP A 131 2.07 27.79 -17.58
CA ASP A 131 2.10 28.39 -16.24
C ASP A 131 0.77 28.87 -15.61
N GLY A 132 0.55 28.40 -14.38
CA GLY A 132 -0.55 28.85 -13.52
C GLY A 132 -0.40 28.37 -12.07
N VAL A 133 0.72 28.71 -11.43
CA VAL A 133 0.88 28.61 -9.97
C VAL A 133 0.04 29.72 -9.32
N GLU A 134 -1.06 29.37 -8.64
CA GLU A 134 -1.67 30.28 -7.65
C GLU A 134 -1.20 29.92 -6.24
N HIS A 135 -0.34 30.79 -5.72
CA HIS A 135 -0.07 30.94 -4.30
C HIS A 135 -1.24 31.66 -3.61
N GLY A 136 -2.11 30.91 -2.94
CA GLY A 136 -3.05 31.45 -1.96
C GLY A 136 -2.46 31.46 -0.55
N ALA A 137 -1.71 32.50 -0.21
CA ALA A 137 -1.23 32.75 1.15
C ALA A 137 -2.26 33.52 2.00
N ALA A 138 -2.18 33.27 3.31
CA ALA A 138 -2.72 34.05 4.44
C ALA A 138 -4.26 33.94 4.66
N GLN A 139 -4.73 33.60 5.86
CA GLN A 139 -4.51 34.40 7.07
C GLN A 139 -4.66 33.59 8.36
N ARG A 140 -3.70 33.82 9.27
CA ARG A 140 -3.82 33.62 10.72
C ARG A 140 -4.89 34.56 11.30
N ALA A 141 -5.64 34.08 12.29
CA ALA A 141 -5.94 34.84 13.51
C ALA A 141 -6.31 33.87 14.66
N PRO A 142 -5.85 34.12 15.90
CA PRO A 142 -6.09 33.25 17.06
C PRO A 142 -7.23 33.73 17.96
N ALA A 143 -7.47 32.93 19.00
CA ALA A 143 -8.07 33.21 20.31
C ALA A 143 -9.53 32.77 20.53
N ARG A 144 -9.71 31.75 21.37
CA ARG A 144 -10.00 31.99 22.79
C ARG A 144 -9.70 30.76 23.66
#